data_AF-A0A813K706-F1
#
_entry.id   AF-A0A813K706-F1
#
_cell.length_a   1.000
_cell.length_b   1.000
_cell.length_c   1.000
_cell.angle_alpha   90.00
_cell.angle_beta   90.00
_cell.angle_gamma   90.00
#
_symmetry.space_group_name_H-M   'P 1'
#
loop_
_entity.id
_entity.type
_entity.pdbx_description
1 polymer ?
#
loop_
_entity_poly.entity_id
_entity_poly.type
_entity_poly.pdbx_seq_one_letter_code
_entity_poly.pdbx_strand_id
1 'polypeptide(L)'
;ECENAGLPERDLNDAHAAQSHIEHLLAQLQEGIMQKDILVLRLALQQCQEARFPEQYLAPAVAVRHAIEELLEKLRKATEIKDIRDLKAAIEECQGAGLPARDLSNAVAERDAIDGMLAKLRLGIEGKDILILTAAVNEGQSSGLPERDLDEAATMKHNIEQKLGSL
;
A
#
# COMPACT_ATOMS: atom_id res chain seq x y z
N GLU A 1 18.86 -2.38 -44.71
CA GLU A 1 19.83 -2.13 -45.79
C GLU A 1 19.90 -0.63 -46.13
N CYS A 2 20.27 0.22 -45.17
CA CYS A 2 20.38 1.68 -45.41
C CYS A 2 21.80 2.13 -45.81
N GLU A 3 22.79 1.25 -45.69
CA GLU A 3 24.19 1.55 -46.03
C GLU A 3 24.41 1.82 -47.53
N ASN A 4 23.48 1.38 -48.40
CA ASN A 4 23.55 1.62 -49.85
C ASN A 4 22.80 2.88 -50.33
N ALA A 5 22.17 3.65 -49.42
CA ALA A 5 21.29 4.77 -49.79
C ALA A 5 21.96 6.17 -49.74
N GLY A 6 23.23 6.27 -49.34
CA GLY A 6 23.96 7.55 -49.31
C GLY A 6 23.55 8.51 -48.18
N LEU A 7 22.99 7.98 -47.08
CA LEU A 7 22.72 8.79 -45.88
C LEU A 7 24.05 9.20 -45.21
N PRO A 8 24.18 10.48 -44.78
CA PRO A 8 25.32 10.91 -43.99
C PRO A 8 25.50 10.04 -42.74
N GLU A 9 26.75 9.65 -42.43
CA GLU A 9 27.11 8.86 -41.25
C GLU A 9 26.55 9.44 -39.94
N ARG A 10 26.45 10.78 -39.87
CA ARG A 10 25.83 11.49 -38.75
C ARG A 10 24.36 11.11 -38.55
N ASP A 11 23.57 11.06 -39.61
CA ASP A 11 22.13 10.77 -39.53
C ASP A 11 21.89 9.31 -39.10
N LEU A 12 22.78 8.39 -39.51
CA LEU A 12 22.77 7.00 -39.06
C LEU A 12 23.11 6.88 -37.56
N ASN A 13 24.13 7.60 -37.09
CA ASN A 13 24.49 7.62 -35.67
C ASN A 13 23.37 8.20 -34.80
N ASP A 14 22.74 9.29 -35.24
CA ASP A 14 21.61 9.91 -34.54
C ASP A 14 20.41 8.94 -34.48
N ALA A 15 20.14 8.21 -35.57
CA ALA A 15 19.08 7.19 -35.60
C ALA A 15 19.37 6.01 -34.65
N HIS A 16 20.61 5.51 -34.60
CA HIS A 16 21.00 4.44 -33.67
C HIS A 16 20.91 4.87 -32.20
N ALA A 17 21.31 6.11 -31.90
CA ALA A 17 21.18 6.67 -30.56
C ALA A 17 19.69 6.77 -30.15
N ALA A 18 18.84 7.27 -31.05
CA ALA A 18 17.39 7.34 -30.83
C ALA A 18 16.77 5.96 -30.62
N GLN A 19 17.15 4.96 -31.43
CA GLN A 19 16.68 3.58 -31.28
C GLN A 19 17.08 3.00 -29.91
N SER A 20 18.35 3.14 -29.54
CA SER A 20 18.86 2.63 -28.25
C SER A 20 18.14 3.28 -27.07
N HIS A 21 17.85 4.58 -27.18
CA HIS A 21 17.08 5.30 -26.18
C HIS A 21 15.64 4.79 -26.06
N ILE A 22 14.97 4.54 -27.19
CA ILE A 22 13.62 3.99 -27.22
C ILE A 22 13.58 2.59 -26.57
N GLU A 23 14.52 1.72 -26.92
CA GLU A 23 14.62 0.36 -26.35
C GLU A 23 14.83 0.40 -24.83
N HIS A 24 15.65 1.33 -24.35
CA HIS A 24 15.86 1.54 -22.92
C HIS A 24 14.56 1.94 -22.19
N LEU A 25 13.83 2.92 -22.73
CA LEU A 25 12.56 3.38 -22.14
C LEU A 25 11.49 2.29 -22.11
N LEU A 26 11.40 1.48 -23.17
CA LEU A 26 10.48 0.34 -23.22
C LEU A 26 10.85 -0.73 -22.18
N ALA A 27 12.15 -1.00 -22.00
CA ALA A 27 12.61 -1.92 -20.97
C ALA A 27 12.26 -1.42 -19.55
N GLN A 28 12.40 -0.12 -19.28
CA GLN A 28 12.01 0.47 -17.99
C GLN A 28 10.50 0.41 -17.74
N LEU A 29 9.67 0.66 -18.76
CA LEU A 29 8.22 0.47 -18.66
C LEU A 29 7.88 -0.99 -18.34
N GLN A 30 8.50 -1.93 -19.04
CA GLN A 30 8.26 -3.35 -18.82
C GLN A 30 8.71 -3.78 -17.42
N GLU A 31 9.86 -3.29 -16.96
CA GLU A 31 10.35 -3.53 -15.59
C GLU A 31 9.33 -3.02 -14.55
N GLY A 32 8.87 -1.78 -14.69
CA GLY A 32 7.86 -1.22 -13.80
C GLY A 32 6.55 -2.03 -13.80
N ILE A 33 6.10 -2.50 -14.96
CA ILE A 33 4.92 -3.37 -15.09
C ILE A 33 5.14 -4.69 -14.34
N MET A 34 6.29 -5.32 -14.53
CA MET A 34 6.62 -6.63 -13.95
C MET A 34 6.79 -6.56 -12.43
N GLN A 35 7.45 -5.51 -11.95
CA GLN A 35 7.69 -5.30 -10.52
C GLN A 35 6.50 -4.68 -9.79
N LYS A 36 5.46 -4.26 -10.52
CA LYS A 36 4.32 -3.49 -9.99
C LYS A 36 4.78 -2.28 -9.17
N ASP A 37 5.89 -1.70 -9.58
CA ASP A 37 6.53 -0.60 -8.88
C ASP A 37 5.98 0.73 -9.43
N ILE A 38 5.16 1.40 -8.61
CA ILE A 38 4.50 2.64 -9.01
C ILE A 38 5.49 3.78 -9.30
N LEU A 39 6.63 3.81 -8.61
CA LEU A 39 7.65 4.86 -8.78
C LEU A 39 8.39 4.66 -10.10
N VAL A 40 8.81 3.42 -10.38
CA VAL A 40 9.43 3.05 -11.65
C VAL A 40 8.48 3.29 -12.82
N LEU A 41 7.21 2.87 -12.70
CA LEU A 41 6.19 3.10 -13.73
C LEU A 41 5.94 4.58 -14.00
N ARG A 42 5.81 5.40 -12.97
CA ARG A 42 5.57 6.84 -13.12
C ARG A 42 6.74 7.53 -13.82
N LEU A 43 7.97 7.21 -13.41
CA LEU A 43 9.17 7.76 -14.03
C LEU A 43 9.29 7.35 -15.50
N ALA A 44 9.14 6.05 -15.80
CA ALA A 44 9.24 5.54 -17.16
C ALA A 44 8.14 6.11 -18.07
N LEU A 45 6.90 6.21 -17.58
CA LEU A 45 5.80 6.84 -18.32
C LEU A 45 6.07 8.32 -18.60
N GLN A 46 6.58 9.07 -17.61
CA GLN A 46 6.94 10.47 -17.81
C GLN A 46 8.03 10.62 -18.89
N GLN A 47 9.09 9.83 -18.80
CA GLN A 47 10.19 9.88 -19.79
C GLN A 47 9.70 9.52 -21.20
N CYS A 48 8.82 8.52 -21.32
CA CYS A 48 8.21 8.18 -22.61
C CYS A 48 7.32 9.30 -23.16
N GLN A 49 6.58 10.00 -22.30
CA GLN A 49 5.76 11.16 -22.71
C GLN A 49 6.63 12.33 -23.18
N GLU A 50 7.74 12.60 -22.49
CA GLU A 50 8.73 13.61 -22.88
C GLU A 50 9.37 13.26 -24.24
N ALA A 51 9.63 11.99 -24.49
CA ALA A 51 10.09 11.45 -25.77
C ALA A 51 8.97 11.34 -26.83
N ARG A 52 7.74 11.77 -26.52
CA ARG A 52 6.57 11.76 -27.41
C ARG A 52 6.21 10.38 -27.96
N PHE A 53 6.32 9.35 -27.12
CA PHE A 53 5.88 8.01 -27.47
C PHE A 53 4.38 8.02 -27.84
N PRO A 54 3.96 7.27 -28.88
CA PRO A 54 2.55 7.14 -29.19
C PRO A 54 1.79 6.48 -28.03
N GLU A 55 0.64 7.05 -27.67
CA GLU A 55 -0.15 6.64 -26.48
C GLU A 55 -0.49 5.14 -26.47
N GLN A 56 -0.70 4.54 -27.64
CA GLN A 56 -0.99 3.10 -27.77
C GLN A 56 0.09 2.20 -27.15
N TYR A 57 1.36 2.63 -27.14
CA TYR A 57 2.46 1.88 -26.53
C TYR A 57 2.50 2.07 -25.01
N LEU A 58 1.93 3.17 -24.50
CA LEU A 58 1.90 3.49 -23.07
C LEU A 58 0.66 2.91 -22.37
N ALA A 59 -0.40 2.61 -23.13
CA ALA A 59 -1.68 2.15 -22.59
C ALA A 59 -1.57 0.97 -21.59
N PRO A 60 -0.77 -0.09 -21.83
CA PRO A 60 -0.62 -1.17 -20.85
C PRO A 60 0.00 -0.71 -19.53
N ALA A 61 1.04 0.12 -19.58
CA ALA A 61 1.69 0.66 -18.39
C ALA A 61 0.77 1.61 -17.62
N VAL A 62 -0.01 2.44 -18.32
CA VAL A 62 -1.01 3.33 -17.71
C VAL A 62 -2.11 2.51 -17.00
N ALA A 63 -2.59 1.44 -17.60
CA ALA A 63 -3.58 0.56 -16.98
C ALA A 63 -3.04 -0.10 -15.70
N VAL A 64 -1.80 -0.60 -15.73
CA VAL A 64 -1.15 -1.17 -14.54
C VAL A 64 -0.93 -0.12 -13.46
N ARG A 65 -0.51 1.09 -13.84
CA ARG A 65 -0.36 2.23 -12.90
C ARG A 65 -1.68 2.52 -12.18
N HIS A 66 -2.78 2.64 -12.91
CA HIS A 66 -4.09 2.91 -12.31
C HIS A 66 -4.53 1.78 -11.37
N ALA A 67 -4.34 0.52 -11.76
CA ALA A 67 -4.67 -0.62 -10.89
C ALA A 67 -3.87 -0.59 -9.58
N ILE A 68 -2.58 -0.24 -9.62
CA ILE A 68 -1.75 -0.08 -8.42
C ILE A 68 -2.25 1.10 -7.57
N GLU A 69 -2.56 2.24 -8.18
CA GLU A 69 -3.08 3.42 -7.48
C GLU A 69 -4.41 3.14 -6.76
N GLU A 70 -5.31 2.38 -7.39
CA GLU A 70 -6.56 1.94 -6.76
C GLU A 70 -6.33 1.03 -5.55
N LEU A 71 -5.40 0.08 -5.65
CA LEU A 71 -5.04 -0.80 -4.54
C LEU A 71 -4.43 -0.02 -3.37
N LEU A 72 -3.50 0.90 -3.66
CA LEU A 72 -2.89 1.75 -2.63
C LEU A 72 -3.91 2.68 -1.98
N GLU A 73 -4.89 3.18 -2.72
CA GLU A 73 -5.96 4.00 -2.16
C GLU A 73 -6.91 3.18 -1.27
N LYS A 74 -7.24 1.94 -1.64
CA LYS A 74 -7.97 1.02 -0.75
C LYS A 74 -7.19 0.75 0.54
N LEU A 75 -5.90 0.48 0.43
CA LEU A 75 -5.01 0.24 1.57
C LEU A 75 -4.95 1.45 2.50
N ARG A 76 -4.84 2.66 1.92
CA ARG A 76 -4.86 3.91 2.67
C ARG A 76 -6.16 4.08 3.46
N LYS A 77 -7.32 3.90 2.81
CA LYS A 77 -8.62 3.99 3.48
C LYS A 77 -8.77 2.97 4.61
N ALA A 78 -8.35 1.73 4.39
CA ALA A 78 -8.39 0.70 5.42
C ALA A 78 -7.50 1.03 6.62
N THR A 79 -6.33 1.64 6.36
CA THR A 79 -5.40 2.12 7.40
C THR A 79 -6.01 3.29 8.19
N GLU A 80 -6.70 4.21 7.52
CA GLU A 80 -7.35 5.37 8.16
C GLU A 80 -8.56 4.97 9.03
N ILE A 81 -9.35 3.99 8.58
CA ILE A 81 -10.52 3.48 9.32
C ILE A 81 -10.07 2.64 10.53
N LYS A 82 -8.86 2.08 10.51
CA LYS A 82 -8.30 1.20 11.55
C LYS A 82 -9.17 -0.02 11.86
N ASP A 83 -9.98 -0.42 10.87
CA ASP A 83 -10.72 -1.68 10.91
C ASP A 83 -9.74 -2.81 10.60
N ILE A 84 -9.45 -3.65 11.60
CA ILE A 84 -8.45 -4.73 11.45
C ILE A 84 -8.81 -5.74 10.35
N ARG A 85 -10.11 -5.94 10.06
CA ARG A 85 -10.55 -6.87 9.02
C ARG A 85 -10.31 -6.28 7.65
N ASP A 86 -10.73 -5.04 7.45
CA ASP A 86 -10.53 -4.33 6.17
C ASP A 86 -9.04 -4.10 5.89
N LEU A 87 -8.26 -3.77 6.92
CA LEU A 87 -6.83 -3.57 6.80
C LEU A 87 -6.10 -4.87 6.42
N LYS A 88 -6.45 -6.00 7.03
CA LYS A 88 -5.90 -7.31 6.67
C LYS A 88 -6.26 -7.68 5.23
N ALA A 89 -7.52 -7.51 4.84
CA ALA A 89 -7.98 -7.80 3.48
C ALA A 89 -7.27 -6.92 2.44
N ALA A 90 -7.10 -5.63 2.70
CA ALA A 90 -6.41 -4.73 1.78
C ALA A 90 -4.91 -5.04 1.66
N ILE A 91 -4.24 -5.42 2.76
CA ILE A 91 -2.86 -5.90 2.75
C ILE A 91 -2.74 -7.16 1.90
N GLU A 92 -3.62 -8.14 2.11
CA GLU A 92 -3.63 -9.39 1.34
C GLU A 92 -3.91 -9.16 -0.15
N GLU A 93 -4.84 -8.25 -0.50
CA GLU A 93 -5.12 -7.87 -1.89
C GLU A 93 -3.88 -7.25 -2.55
N CYS A 94 -3.19 -6.34 -1.86
CA CYS A 94 -1.96 -5.73 -2.36
C CYS A 94 -0.81 -6.75 -2.53
N GLN A 95 -0.63 -7.66 -1.56
CA GLN A 95 0.37 -8.73 -1.64
C GLN A 95 0.06 -9.71 -2.77
N GLY A 96 -1.20 -10.11 -2.91
CA GLY A 96 -1.67 -10.99 -3.98
C GLY A 96 -1.50 -10.37 -5.37
N ALA A 97 -1.61 -9.04 -5.47
CA ALA A 97 -1.32 -8.29 -6.68
C ALA A 97 0.18 -8.09 -6.95
N GLY A 98 1.06 -8.46 -6.01
CA GLY A 98 2.51 -8.40 -6.15
C GLY A 98 3.11 -7.01 -5.90
N LEU A 99 2.43 -6.14 -5.13
CA LEU A 99 2.98 -4.82 -4.82
C LEU A 99 4.26 -4.92 -3.96
N PRO A 100 5.24 -4.01 -4.14
CA PRO A 100 6.46 -3.99 -3.34
C PRO A 100 6.19 -3.86 -1.84
N ALA A 101 6.88 -4.63 -1.01
CA ALA A 101 6.68 -4.64 0.45
C ALA A 101 6.83 -3.25 1.11
N ARG A 102 7.67 -2.38 0.55
CA ARG A 102 7.85 -0.99 1.02
C ARG A 102 6.56 -0.16 0.92
N ASP A 103 5.71 -0.45 -0.07
CA ASP A 103 4.46 0.30 -0.29
C ASP A 103 3.39 -0.14 0.73
N LEU A 104 3.58 -1.31 1.36
CA LEU A 104 2.69 -1.88 2.36
C LEU A 104 3.19 -1.66 3.81
N SER A 105 4.41 -1.15 4.00
CA SER A 105 5.08 -1.17 5.30
C SER A 105 4.30 -0.46 6.41
N ASN A 106 3.69 0.69 6.08
CA ASN A 106 2.91 1.48 7.03
C ASN A 106 1.63 0.75 7.45
N ALA A 107 0.91 0.15 6.49
CA ALA A 107 -0.30 -0.60 6.76
C ALA A 107 -0.01 -1.85 7.59
N VAL A 108 1.10 -2.54 7.32
CA VAL A 108 1.56 -3.70 8.11
C VAL A 108 1.89 -3.29 9.54
N ALA A 109 2.61 -2.18 9.73
CA ALA A 109 2.93 -1.67 11.06
C ALA A 109 1.66 -1.27 11.84
N GLU A 110 0.69 -0.62 11.18
CA GLU A 110 -0.60 -0.25 11.79
C GLU A 110 -1.40 -1.49 12.17
N ARG A 111 -1.46 -2.50 11.29
CA ARG A 111 -2.10 -3.79 11.60
C ARG A 111 -1.49 -4.44 12.84
N ASP A 112 -0.17 -4.49 12.92
CA ASP A 112 0.53 -5.11 14.05
C ASP A 112 0.29 -4.35 15.36
N ALA A 113 0.22 -3.01 15.30
CA ALA A 113 -0.15 -2.18 16.44
C ALA A 113 -1.59 -2.46 16.91
N ILE A 114 -2.54 -2.55 15.97
CA ILE A 114 -3.94 -2.88 16.27
C ILE A 114 -4.05 -4.28 16.88
N ASP A 115 -3.42 -5.30 16.28
CA ASP A 115 -3.42 -6.66 16.81
C ASP A 115 -2.82 -6.71 18.24
N GLY A 116 -1.78 -5.92 18.51
CA GLY A 116 -1.20 -5.76 19.85
C GLY A 116 -2.18 -5.15 20.86
N MET A 117 -2.92 -4.11 20.48
CA MET A 117 -3.95 -3.51 21.34
C MET A 117 -5.10 -4.49 21.62
N LEU A 118 -5.58 -5.21 20.59
CA LEU A 118 -6.62 -6.23 20.74
C LEU A 118 -6.18 -7.37 21.66
N ALA A 119 -4.91 -7.78 21.60
CA ALA A 119 -4.36 -8.76 22.52
C ALA A 119 -4.35 -8.27 23.98
N LYS A 120 -3.98 -7.00 24.22
CA LYS A 120 -4.05 -6.40 25.58
C LYS A 120 -5.47 -6.34 26.11
N LEU A 121 -6.45 -5.98 25.28
CA LEU A 121 -7.88 -5.97 25.66
C LEU A 121 -8.33 -7.36 26.08
N ARG A 122 -8.01 -8.40 25.29
CA ARG A 122 -8.33 -9.80 25.62
C ARG A 122 -7.72 -10.25 26.94
N LEU A 123 -6.44 -9.97 27.18
CA LEU A 123 -5.77 -10.28 28.44
C LEU A 123 -6.46 -9.61 29.64
N GLY A 124 -6.87 -8.34 29.49
CA GLY A 124 -7.62 -7.63 30.52
C GLY A 124 -9.00 -8.26 30.79
N ILE A 125 -9.71 -8.69 29.75
CA ILE A 125 -11.02 -9.35 29.87
C ILE A 125 -10.87 -10.70 30.58
N GLU A 126 -9.95 -11.55 30.11
CA GLU A 126 -9.70 -12.90 30.64
C GLU A 126 -9.24 -12.86 32.10
N GLY A 127 -8.31 -11.96 32.41
CA GLY A 127 -7.80 -11.75 33.76
C GLY A 127 -8.76 -11.00 34.68
N LYS A 128 -9.81 -10.38 34.12
CA LYS A 128 -10.68 -9.41 34.82
C LYS A 128 -9.88 -8.34 35.55
N ASP A 129 -8.75 -7.94 34.97
CA ASP A 129 -7.84 -6.96 35.55
C ASP A 129 -8.28 -5.57 35.11
N ILE A 130 -8.84 -4.82 36.06
CA ILE A 130 -9.38 -3.48 35.80
C ILE A 130 -8.31 -2.48 35.36
N LEU A 131 -7.06 -2.62 35.83
CA LEU A 131 -5.97 -1.72 35.47
C LEU A 131 -5.54 -1.97 34.02
N ILE A 132 -5.39 -3.24 33.63
CA ILE A 132 -5.09 -3.62 32.25
C ILE A 132 -6.21 -3.19 31.31
N LEU A 133 -7.48 -3.48 31.65
CA LEU A 133 -8.63 -3.08 30.86
C LEU A 133 -8.71 -1.57 30.67
N THR A 134 -8.54 -0.80 31.75
CA THR A 134 -8.58 0.66 31.68
C THR A 134 -7.48 1.21 30.79
N ALA A 135 -6.25 0.71 30.95
CA ALA A 135 -5.13 1.13 30.11
C ALA A 135 -5.36 0.77 28.63
N ALA A 136 -5.79 -0.46 28.35
CA ALA A 136 -6.00 -0.95 26.99
C ALA A 136 -7.18 -0.25 26.28
N VAL A 137 -8.30 -0.01 26.97
CA VAL A 137 -9.43 0.74 26.42
C VAL A 137 -9.02 2.18 26.09
N ASN A 138 -8.32 2.85 27.01
CA ASN A 138 -7.85 4.22 26.79
C ASN A 138 -6.83 4.31 25.63
N GLU A 139 -5.91 3.36 25.54
CA GLU A 139 -4.94 3.24 24.44
C GLU A 139 -5.67 3.03 23.11
N GLY A 140 -6.65 2.13 23.07
CA GLY A 140 -7.47 1.86 21.88
C GLY A 140 -8.28 3.07 21.41
N GLN A 141 -8.93 3.78 22.34
CA GLN A 141 -9.67 5.01 22.03
C GLN A 141 -8.75 6.12 21.52
N SER A 142 -7.60 6.31 22.16
CA SER A 142 -6.62 7.32 21.77
C SER A 142 -5.99 7.01 20.41
N SER A 143 -5.91 5.72 20.07
CA SER A 143 -5.42 5.24 18.78
C SER A 143 -6.50 5.25 17.69
N GLY A 144 -7.75 5.56 18.02
CA GLY A 144 -8.86 5.61 17.06
C GLY A 144 -9.41 4.25 16.65
N LEU A 145 -9.30 3.23 17.51
CA LEU A 145 -9.94 1.94 17.25
C LEU A 145 -11.46 2.08 17.14
N PRO A 146 -12.12 1.35 16.23
CA PRO A 146 -13.58 1.33 16.14
C PRO A 146 -14.23 0.93 17.47
N GLU A 147 -15.32 1.62 17.83
CA GLU A 147 -16.03 1.39 19.11
C GLU A 147 -16.43 -0.08 19.31
N ARG A 148 -16.89 -0.74 18.24
CA ARG A 148 -17.25 -2.17 18.27
C ARG A 148 -16.10 -3.09 18.69
N ASP A 149 -14.84 -2.69 18.46
CA ASP A 149 -13.66 -3.47 18.81
C ASP A 149 -13.25 -3.20 20.29
N LEU A 150 -13.84 -2.19 20.92
CA LEU A 150 -13.64 -1.81 22.33
C LEU A 150 -14.83 -2.20 23.24
N ASP A 151 -16.00 -2.44 22.66
CA ASP A 151 -17.28 -2.60 23.37
C ASP A 151 -17.26 -3.68 24.47
N GLU A 152 -16.72 -4.86 24.15
CA GLU A 152 -16.63 -5.97 25.11
C GLU A 152 -15.76 -5.61 26.31
N ALA A 153 -14.59 -5.00 26.06
CA ALA A 153 -13.66 -4.58 27.11
C ALA A 153 -14.24 -3.43 27.95
N ALA A 154 -14.93 -2.47 27.32
CA ALA A 154 -15.60 -1.37 28.00
C ALA A 154 -16.74 -1.86 28.90
N THR A 155 -17.54 -2.81 28.40
CA THR A 155 -18.60 -3.47 29.18
C THR A 155 -18.04 -4.25 30.35
N MET A 156 -16.96 -5.03 30.13
CA MET A 156 -16.31 -5.79 31.21
C MET A 156 -15.72 -4.86 32.28
N LYS A 157 -15.07 -3.77 31.87
CA LYS A 157 -14.56 -2.72 32.75
C LYS A 157 -15.67 -2.17 33.65
N HIS A 158 -16.79 -1.74 33.05
CA HIS A 158 -17.93 -1.20 33.80
C HIS A 158 -18.49 -2.20 34.81
N ASN A 159 -18.60 -3.47 34.44
CA ASN A 159 -19.09 -4.53 35.32
C ASN A 159 -18.19 -4.76 36.53
N ILE A 160 -16.87 -4.64 36.37
CA ILE A 160 -15.91 -4.77 37.48
C ILE A 160 -16.03 -3.56 38.42
N GLU A 161 -16.11 -2.34 37.86
CA GLU A 161 -16.27 -1.10 38.62
C GLU A 161 -17.53 -1.12 39.49
N GLN A 162 -18.68 -1.54 38.94
CA GLN A 162 -19.94 -1.67 39.68
C GLN A 162 -19.81 -2.62 40.88
N LYS A 163 -19.12 -3.76 40.69
CA LYS A 163 -18.93 -4.74 41.76
C LYS A 163 -18.01 -4.21 42.86
N LEU A 164 -16.93 -3.52 42.49
CA LEU A 164 -15.99 -2.95 43.46
C LEU A 164 -16.60 -1.78 44.25
N GLY A 165 -17.46 -0.97 43.63
CA GLY A 165 -18.16 0.14 44.30
C GLY A 165 -19.31 -0.30 45.21
N SER A 166 -19.78 -1.54 45.07
CA SER A 166 -20.85 -2.12 45.89
C SER A 166 -20.36 -2.87 47.15
N LEU A 167 -19.04 -2.94 47.36
CA LEU A 167 -18.38 -3.57 48.52
C LEU A 167 -18.06 -2.54 49.61
#